data_AF-A0A5K7ZLW9-F1
#
_entry.id   AF-A0A5K7ZLW9-F1
#
_cell.length_a   1.000
_cell.length_b   1.000
_cell.length_c   1.000
_cell.angle_alpha   90.00
_cell.angle_beta   90.00
_cell.angle_gamma   90.00
#
_symmetry.space_group_name_H-M   'P 1'
#
loop_
_entity.id
_entity.type
_entity.pdbx_description
1 polymer ?
#
loop_
_entity_poly.entity_id
_entity_poly.type
_entity_poly.pdbx_seq_one_letter_code
_entity_poly.pdbx_strand_id
1 'polypeptide(L)'
;MRPPTICDRTLLKLIDKQGLSQAETARRLNVSRQAVSQRLKELRGQQTKVTVAKKVEQVVDRKLDAIDQLQKINENANELLDLCMAWQRGDDVALQILESQRTNRTVRIGDEEIDAQEFKFKDPRELALKAMAEIRNQLRLQLEIFATLYDMKAVAEFQNAVLEAIGEVDHDVRTRIIQKLNSQRAIRSAVRFS
;
A
#
# COMPACT_ATOMS: atom_id res chain seq x y z
N MET A 1 30.16 40.71 10.65
CA MET A 1 28.69 40.51 10.80
C MET A 1 28.34 39.12 10.27
N ARG A 2 27.61 38.28 11.02
CA ARG A 2 27.13 36.99 10.49
C ARG A 2 26.12 37.25 9.37
N PRO A 3 26.19 36.53 8.24
CA PRO A 3 25.22 36.69 7.17
C PRO A 3 23.80 36.41 7.70
N PRO A 4 22.78 37.17 7.28
CA PRO A 4 21.41 36.95 7.72
C PRO A 4 20.91 35.55 7.33
N THR A 5 20.44 34.79 8.32
CA THR A 5 19.91 33.44 8.12
C THR A 5 18.52 33.52 7.50
N ILE A 6 18.32 32.88 6.35
CA ILE A 6 17.02 32.85 5.66
C ILE A 6 16.07 31.92 6.44
N CYS A 7 14.91 32.44 6.86
CA CYS A 7 13.86 31.62 7.47
C CYS A 7 13.01 30.94 6.38
N ASP A 8 13.14 29.61 6.27
CA ASP A 8 12.52 28.79 5.22
C ASP A 8 10.99 28.92 5.15
N ARG A 9 10.32 29.01 6.32
CA ARG A 9 8.85 29.17 6.40
C ARG A 9 8.39 30.52 5.87
N THR A 10 9.16 31.58 6.13
CA THR A 10 8.86 32.93 5.65
C THR A 10 9.13 33.05 4.16
N LEU A 11 10.22 32.43 3.68
CA LEU A 11 10.59 32.38 2.26
C LEU A 11 9.49 31.75 1.40
N LEU A 12 9.00 30.56 1.79
CA LEU A 12 7.93 29.87 1.07
C LEU A 12 6.60 30.64 1.10
N LYS A 13 6.29 31.34 2.20
CA LYS A 13 5.08 32.16 2.30
C LYS A 13 5.11 33.36 1.35
N LEU A 14 6.26 34.03 1.23
CA LEU A 14 6.42 35.19 0.35
C LEU A 14 6.30 34.81 -1.13
N ILE A 15 6.88 33.68 -1.53
CA ILE A 15 6.86 33.25 -2.93
C ILE A 15 5.58 32.51 -3.28
N ASP A 16 5.19 31.49 -2.51
CA ASP A 16 4.11 30.59 -2.93
C ASP A 16 2.72 31.11 -2.55
N LYS A 17 2.58 31.87 -1.43
CA LYS A 17 1.28 32.45 -1.02
C LYS A 17 1.08 33.88 -1.47
N GLN A 18 2.14 34.69 -1.51
CA GLN A 18 2.04 36.11 -1.85
C GLN A 18 2.49 36.41 -3.28
N GLY A 19 3.04 35.43 -4.00
CA GLY A 19 3.40 35.56 -5.42
C GLY A 19 4.56 36.53 -5.69
N LEU A 20 5.35 36.88 -4.67
CA LEU A 20 6.45 37.85 -4.82
C LEU A 20 7.58 37.27 -5.66
N SER A 21 8.21 38.13 -6.47
CA SER A 21 9.39 37.74 -7.22
C SER A 21 10.57 37.46 -6.28
N GLN A 22 11.54 36.65 -6.74
CA GLN A 22 12.76 36.38 -5.96
C GLN A 22 13.55 37.67 -5.64
N ALA A 23 13.46 38.69 -6.50
CA ALA A 23 14.13 39.97 -6.31
C ALA A 23 13.44 40.85 -5.25
N GLU A 24 12.12 40.83 -5.16
CA GLU A 24 11.36 41.51 -4.10
C GLU A 24 11.49 40.78 -2.77
N THR A 25 11.48 39.45 -2.80
CA THR A 25 11.69 38.59 -1.63
C THR A 25 13.08 38.80 -1.05
N ALA A 26 14.12 38.90 -1.89
CA ALA A 26 15.48 39.24 -1.50
C ALA A 26 15.57 40.61 -0.81
N ARG A 27 14.90 41.64 -1.37
CA ARG A 27 14.80 42.97 -0.77
C ARG A 27 14.11 42.95 0.60
N ARG A 28 13.00 42.21 0.73
CA ARG A 28 12.24 42.07 1.98
C ARG A 28 13.00 41.34 3.08
N LEU A 29 13.76 40.31 2.71
CA LEU A 29 14.55 39.50 3.63
C LEU A 29 15.97 40.04 3.85
N ASN A 30 16.31 41.15 3.21
CA ASN A 30 17.63 41.79 3.25
C ASN A 30 18.78 40.82 2.96
N VAL A 31 18.60 39.98 1.94
CA VAL A 31 19.58 38.98 1.47
C VAL A 31 19.80 39.12 -0.03
N SER A 32 20.88 38.55 -0.55
CA SER A 32 21.12 38.55 -1.99
C SER A 32 20.09 37.68 -2.72
N ARG A 33 19.78 38.05 -3.97
CA ARG A 33 18.91 37.25 -4.86
C ARG A 33 19.46 35.83 -5.06
N GLN A 34 20.79 35.69 -5.11
CA GLN A 34 21.46 34.38 -5.21
C GLN A 34 21.21 33.52 -3.96
N ALA A 35 21.27 34.09 -2.76
CA ALA A 35 20.99 33.36 -1.52
C ALA A 35 19.53 32.85 -1.47
N VAL A 36 18.57 33.66 -1.94
CA VAL A 36 17.17 33.25 -2.10
C VAL A 36 17.03 32.10 -3.09
N SER A 37 17.66 32.21 -4.27
CA SER A 37 17.61 31.19 -5.33
C SER A 37 18.21 29.86 -4.87
N GLN A 38 19.39 29.90 -4.24
CA GLN A 38 20.06 28.72 -3.70
C GLN A 38 19.23 28.03 -2.63
N ARG A 39 18.65 28.81 -1.69
CA ARG A 39 17.86 28.25 -0.60
C ARG A 39 16.53 27.64 -1.07
N LEU A 40 15.89 28.25 -2.07
CA LEU A 40 14.72 27.66 -2.74
C LEU A 40 15.05 26.34 -3.44
N LYS A 41 16.20 26.26 -4.10
CA LYS A 41 16.65 25.04 -4.79
C LYS A 41 16.78 23.88 -3.81
N GLU A 42 17.41 24.13 -2.66
CA GLU A 42 17.57 23.16 -1.57
C GLU A 42 16.22 22.72 -0.97
N LEU A 43 15.37 23.68 -0.58
CA LEU A 43 14.07 23.40 0.04
C LEU A 43 13.12 22.62 -0.87
N ARG A 44 13.03 23.02 -2.15
CA ARG A 44 12.14 22.37 -3.13
C ARG A 44 12.68 21.01 -3.56
N GLY A 45 14.00 20.86 -3.65
CA GLY A 45 14.67 19.58 -3.89
C GLY A 45 14.38 18.57 -2.77
N GLN A 46 14.49 19.00 -1.51
CA GLN A 46 14.17 18.17 -0.34
C GLN A 46 12.67 17.81 -0.27
N GLN A 47 11.75 18.77 -0.49
CA GLN A 47 10.30 18.49 -0.48
C GLN A 47 9.87 17.45 -1.52
N THR A 48 10.47 17.49 -2.72
CA THR A 48 10.18 16.53 -3.79
C THR A 48 10.58 15.13 -3.39
N LYS A 49 11.80 14.95 -2.86
CA LYS A 49 12.31 13.66 -2.38
C LYS A 49 11.43 13.10 -1.26
N VAL A 50 11.06 13.94 -0.29
CA VAL A 50 10.19 13.55 0.84
C VAL A 50 8.79 13.13 0.38
N THR A 51 8.21 13.83 -0.60
CA THR A 51 6.86 13.51 -1.09
C THR A 51 6.81 12.21 -1.89
N VAL A 52 7.83 11.93 -2.71
CA VAL A 52 7.94 10.67 -3.46
C VAL A 52 8.17 9.50 -2.51
N ALA A 53 9.10 9.63 -1.56
CA ALA A 53 9.38 8.61 -0.55
C ALA A 53 8.12 8.24 0.25
N LYS A 54 7.39 9.23 0.78
CA LYS A 54 6.15 9.03 1.53
C LYS A 54 5.04 8.33 0.72
N LYS A 55 5.00 8.55 -0.60
CA LYS A 55 4.00 7.94 -1.49
C LYS A 55 4.33 6.48 -1.81
N VAL A 56 5.61 6.16 -1.96
CA VAL A 56 6.06 4.76 -2.11
C VAL A 56 5.76 4.00 -0.82
N GLU A 57 6.09 4.58 0.32
CA GLU A 57 5.81 4.01 1.65
C GLU A 57 4.32 3.69 1.83
N GLN A 58 3.41 4.64 1.59
CA GLN A 58 1.96 4.39 1.70
C GLN A 58 1.40 3.30 0.80
N VAL A 59 1.96 3.12 -0.41
CA VAL A 59 1.53 2.07 -1.34
C VAL A 59 2.11 0.72 -0.93
N VAL A 60 3.34 0.71 -0.43
CA VAL A 60 4.01 -0.47 0.12
C VAL A 60 3.27 -0.95 1.37
N ASP A 61 2.94 -0.07 2.33
CA ASP A 61 2.23 -0.41 3.57
C ASP A 61 0.88 -1.10 3.29
N ARG A 62 0.04 -0.53 2.42
CA ARG A 62 -1.25 -1.14 2.05
C ARG A 62 -1.11 -2.49 1.34
N LYS A 63 0.01 -2.70 0.64
CA LYS A 63 0.28 -3.98 -0.04
C LYS A 63 0.79 -5.01 0.96
N LEU A 64 1.55 -4.61 1.97
CA LEU A 64 1.96 -5.46 3.09
C LEU A 64 0.74 -5.95 3.88
N ASP A 65 -0.21 -5.08 4.20
CA ASP A 65 -1.46 -5.49 4.87
C ASP A 65 -2.22 -6.60 4.11
N ALA A 66 -2.26 -6.50 2.77
CA ALA A 66 -2.91 -7.49 1.93
C ALA A 66 -2.13 -8.82 1.87
N ILE A 67 -0.80 -8.77 1.95
CA ILE A 67 0.06 -9.96 2.05
C ILE A 67 -0.14 -10.65 3.39
N ASP A 68 -0.22 -9.90 4.49
CA ASP A 68 -0.46 -10.44 5.83
C ASP A 68 -1.81 -11.15 5.92
N GLN A 69 -2.85 -10.57 5.31
CA GLN A 69 -4.15 -11.21 5.20
C GLN A 69 -4.08 -12.49 4.34
N LEU A 70 -3.38 -12.47 3.21
CA LEU A 70 -3.17 -13.65 2.38
C LEU A 70 -2.43 -14.76 3.13
N GLN A 71 -1.41 -14.43 3.93
CA GLN A 71 -0.70 -15.41 4.76
C GLN A 71 -1.64 -16.06 5.77
N LYS A 72 -2.46 -15.28 6.48
CA LYS A 72 -3.44 -15.84 7.43
C LYS A 72 -4.42 -16.81 6.78
N ILE A 73 -4.94 -16.47 5.59
CA ILE A 73 -5.86 -17.39 4.90
C ILE A 73 -5.11 -18.64 4.42
N ASN A 74 -3.84 -18.51 4.01
CA ASN A 74 -3.01 -19.64 3.62
C ASN A 74 -2.75 -20.59 4.81
N GLU A 75 -2.38 -20.05 5.96
CA GLU A 75 -2.18 -20.81 7.20
C GLU A 75 -3.44 -21.61 7.54
N ASN A 76 -4.61 -20.95 7.60
CA ASN A 76 -5.88 -21.61 7.86
C ASN A 76 -6.22 -22.70 6.82
N ALA A 77 -5.92 -22.46 5.53
CA ALA A 77 -6.16 -23.42 4.46
C ALA A 77 -5.24 -24.64 4.55
N ASN A 78 -3.97 -24.45 4.97
CA ASN A 78 -3.05 -25.55 5.22
C ASN A 78 -3.46 -26.35 6.46
N GLU A 79 -3.87 -25.69 7.55
CA GLU A 79 -4.39 -26.38 8.74
C GLU A 79 -5.61 -27.26 8.40
N LEU A 80 -6.56 -26.73 7.63
CA LEU A 80 -7.71 -27.51 7.14
C LEU A 80 -7.29 -28.68 6.27
N LEU A 81 -6.30 -28.47 5.39
CA LEU A 81 -5.77 -29.53 4.53
C LEU A 81 -5.10 -30.63 5.36
N ASP A 82 -4.29 -30.28 6.35
CA ASP A 82 -3.61 -31.23 7.23
C ASP A 82 -4.61 -32.08 8.02
N LEU A 83 -5.66 -31.46 8.55
CA LEU A 83 -6.75 -32.16 9.23
C LEU A 83 -7.49 -33.13 8.28
N CYS A 84 -7.80 -32.70 7.06
CA CYS A 84 -8.45 -33.57 6.07
C CYS A 84 -7.55 -34.74 5.64
N MET A 85 -6.24 -34.50 5.48
CA MET A 85 -5.27 -35.53 5.13
C MET A 85 -5.03 -36.52 6.28
N ALA A 86 -5.02 -36.05 7.53
CA ALA A 86 -4.94 -36.91 8.72
C ALA A 86 -6.19 -37.78 8.85
N TRP A 87 -7.37 -37.20 8.64
CA TRP A 87 -8.64 -37.92 8.60
C TRP A 87 -8.65 -39.01 7.51
N GLN A 88 -8.16 -38.69 6.29
CA GLN A 88 -8.06 -39.68 5.20
C GLN A 88 -7.12 -40.85 5.52
N ARG A 89 -6.14 -40.66 6.41
CA ARG A 89 -5.24 -41.73 6.89
C ARG A 89 -5.85 -42.60 8.00
N GLY A 90 -7.05 -42.27 8.48
CA GLY A 90 -7.73 -43.00 9.56
C GLY A 90 -7.26 -42.61 10.97
N ASP A 91 -6.81 -41.37 11.16
CA ASP A 91 -6.40 -40.85 12.47
C ASP A 91 -7.63 -40.40 13.28
N ASP A 92 -8.00 -41.17 14.31
CA ASP A 92 -9.18 -40.96 15.16
C ASP A 92 -9.18 -39.59 15.87
N VAL A 93 -8.01 -39.01 16.13
CA VAL A 93 -7.86 -37.70 16.79
C VAL A 93 -8.30 -36.56 15.85
N ALA A 94 -7.99 -36.66 14.55
CA ALA A 94 -8.40 -35.67 13.56
C ALA A 94 -9.93 -35.69 13.34
N LEU A 95 -10.52 -36.88 13.44
CA LEU A 95 -11.98 -37.09 13.43
C LEU A 95 -12.64 -36.34 14.58
N GLN A 96 -12.14 -36.51 15.80
CA GLN A 96 -12.68 -35.87 16.99
C GLN A 96 -12.53 -34.34 16.97
N ILE A 97 -11.44 -33.80 16.41
CA ILE A 97 -11.23 -32.35 16.26
C ILE A 97 -12.25 -31.75 15.27
N LEU A 98 -12.45 -32.37 14.12
CA LEU A 98 -13.45 -31.95 13.13
C LEU A 98 -14.89 -32.05 13.67
N GLU A 99 -15.17 -33.07 14.48
CA GLU A 99 -16.47 -33.30 15.12
C GLU A 99 -16.74 -32.33 16.28
N SER A 100 -15.71 -31.99 17.06
CA SER A 100 -15.82 -31.12 18.25
C SER A 100 -16.16 -29.65 17.95
N GLN A 101 -15.96 -29.19 16.71
CA GLN A 101 -16.26 -27.81 16.31
C GLN A 101 -17.77 -27.52 16.11
N ARG A 102 -18.66 -28.49 16.36
CA ARG A 102 -20.12 -28.32 16.23
C ARG A 102 -20.85 -28.47 17.56
N THR A 103 -21.12 -27.36 18.22
CA THR A 103 -21.76 -27.32 19.55
C THR A 103 -23.27 -27.57 19.56
N ASN A 104 -23.97 -27.60 18.41
CA ASN A 104 -25.43 -27.72 18.40
C ASN A 104 -25.90 -29.05 17.79
N ARG A 105 -26.54 -29.86 18.65
CA ARG A 105 -27.02 -31.23 18.46
C ARG A 105 -28.33 -31.37 17.66
N THR A 106 -29.03 -30.27 17.38
CA THR A 106 -30.35 -30.30 16.75
C THR A 106 -30.33 -29.81 15.31
N VAL A 107 -31.04 -30.53 14.44
CA VAL A 107 -31.22 -30.18 13.02
C VAL A 107 -32.71 -30.14 12.75
N ARG A 108 -33.17 -29.06 12.11
CA ARG A 108 -34.60 -28.89 11.81
C ARG A 108 -34.88 -29.39 10.38
N ILE A 109 -35.75 -30.38 10.26
CA ILE A 109 -36.23 -30.91 8.97
C ILE A 109 -37.73 -30.63 8.90
N GLY A 110 -38.12 -29.61 8.13
CA GLY A 110 -39.51 -29.13 8.13
C GLY A 110 -39.88 -28.42 9.44
N ASP A 111 -40.91 -28.91 10.12
CA ASP A 111 -41.42 -28.35 11.39
C ASP A 111 -40.97 -29.12 12.64
N GLU A 112 -40.13 -30.16 12.48
CA GLU A 112 -39.60 -30.95 13.61
C GLU A 112 -38.11 -30.69 13.84
N GLU A 113 -37.72 -30.60 15.12
CA GLU A 113 -36.33 -30.62 15.56
C GLU A 113 -35.94 -32.07 15.91
N ILE A 114 -34.92 -32.58 15.24
CA ILE A 114 -34.41 -33.94 15.44
C ILE A 114 -32.98 -33.86 15.96
N ASP A 115 -32.70 -34.59 17.03
CA ASP A 115 -31.33 -34.84 17.51
C ASP A 115 -30.62 -35.75 16.50
N ALA A 116 -29.65 -35.20 15.78
CA ALA A 116 -28.94 -35.96 14.76
C ALA A 116 -27.96 -36.95 15.41
N GLN A 117 -28.32 -38.23 15.41
CA GLN A 117 -27.46 -39.30 15.93
C GLN A 117 -26.35 -39.74 14.97
N GLU A 118 -26.46 -39.47 13.66
CA GLU A 118 -25.40 -39.79 12.71
C GLU A 118 -25.36 -38.76 11.57
N PHE A 119 -24.35 -37.89 11.60
CA PHE A 119 -24.15 -36.89 10.55
C PHE A 119 -23.15 -37.44 9.54
N LYS A 120 -23.60 -37.76 8.32
CA LYS A 120 -22.71 -38.15 7.22
C LYS A 120 -21.92 -36.92 6.80
N PHE A 121 -20.65 -36.81 7.20
CA PHE A 121 -19.77 -35.74 6.74
C PHE A 121 -19.74 -35.71 5.20
N LYS A 122 -19.74 -34.51 4.61
CA LYS A 122 -19.33 -34.35 3.20
C LYS A 122 -17.94 -34.94 3.05
N ASP A 123 -17.71 -35.68 1.96
CA ASP A 123 -16.43 -36.37 1.70
C ASP A 123 -15.26 -35.40 1.92
N PRO A 124 -14.47 -35.58 2.98
CA PRO A 124 -13.33 -34.71 3.31
C PRO A 124 -12.25 -34.67 2.24
N ARG A 125 -12.25 -35.62 1.29
CA ARG A 125 -11.44 -35.49 0.07
C ARG A 125 -11.90 -34.30 -0.78
N GLU A 126 -13.20 -34.02 -0.85
CA GLU A 126 -13.75 -32.82 -1.51
C GLU A 126 -13.29 -31.54 -0.80
N LEU A 127 -13.28 -31.54 0.54
CA LEU A 127 -12.82 -30.39 1.32
C LEU A 127 -11.31 -30.18 1.16
N ALA A 128 -10.51 -31.25 1.20
CA ALA A 128 -9.08 -31.22 0.92
C ALA A 128 -8.78 -30.65 -0.47
N LEU A 129 -9.50 -31.10 -1.51
CA LEU A 129 -9.33 -30.59 -2.87
C LEU A 129 -9.65 -29.10 -2.99
N LYS A 130 -10.66 -28.61 -2.25
CA LYS A 130 -10.99 -27.18 -2.18
C LYS A 130 -9.93 -26.38 -1.44
N ALA A 131 -9.42 -26.89 -0.31
CA ALA A 131 -8.31 -26.27 0.42
C ALA A 131 -7.05 -26.18 -0.46
N MET A 132 -6.69 -27.25 -1.16
CA MET A 132 -5.59 -27.25 -2.13
C MET A 132 -5.82 -26.25 -3.27
N ALA A 133 -7.05 -26.11 -3.76
CA ALA A 133 -7.37 -25.14 -4.80
C ALA A 133 -7.21 -23.69 -4.30
N GLU A 134 -7.63 -23.41 -3.07
CA GLU A 134 -7.47 -22.11 -2.43
C GLU A 134 -5.99 -21.77 -2.22
N ILE A 135 -5.18 -22.70 -1.72
CA ILE A 135 -3.73 -22.54 -1.57
C ILE A 135 -3.07 -22.19 -2.92
N ARG A 136 -3.44 -22.89 -4.00
CA ARG A 136 -2.93 -22.59 -5.36
C ARG A 136 -3.34 -21.20 -5.84
N ASN A 137 -4.59 -20.80 -5.59
CA ASN A 137 -5.07 -19.47 -5.96
C ASN A 137 -4.31 -18.36 -5.22
N GLN A 138 -4.02 -18.57 -3.94
CA GLN A 138 -3.26 -17.64 -3.13
C GLN A 138 -1.81 -17.52 -3.60
N LEU A 139 -1.15 -18.63 -3.94
CA LEU A 139 0.20 -18.60 -4.51
C LEU A 139 0.23 -17.79 -5.82
N ARG A 140 -0.78 -17.95 -6.68
CA ARG A 140 -0.90 -17.15 -7.89
C ARG A 140 -1.08 -15.67 -7.59
N LEU A 141 -1.97 -15.32 -6.65
CA LEU A 141 -2.20 -13.94 -6.22
C LEU A 141 -0.93 -13.31 -5.63
N GLN A 142 -0.17 -14.05 -4.84
CA GLN A 142 1.12 -13.60 -4.30
C GLN A 142 2.12 -13.30 -5.41
N LEU A 143 2.24 -14.17 -6.42
CA LEU A 143 3.11 -13.92 -7.59
C LEU A 143 2.68 -12.67 -8.38
N GLU A 144 1.38 -12.48 -8.58
CA GLU A 144 0.83 -11.27 -9.24
C GLU A 144 1.15 -10.01 -8.43
N ILE A 145 1.03 -10.06 -7.10
CA ILE A 145 1.41 -8.95 -6.22
C ILE A 145 2.91 -8.65 -6.33
N PHE A 146 3.77 -9.68 -6.30
CA PHE A 146 5.22 -9.50 -6.42
C PHE A 146 5.61 -8.90 -7.78
N ALA A 147 5.03 -9.38 -8.87
CA ALA A 147 5.25 -8.81 -10.20
C ALA A 147 4.84 -7.33 -10.24
N THR A 148 3.66 -7.00 -9.69
CA THR A 148 3.17 -5.63 -9.62
C THR A 148 4.08 -4.73 -8.78
N LEU A 149 4.58 -5.23 -7.63
CA LEU A 149 5.53 -4.48 -6.78
C LEU A 149 6.85 -4.21 -7.51
N TYR A 150 7.36 -5.19 -8.26
CA TYR A 150 8.56 -5.05 -9.05
C TYR A 150 8.39 -3.99 -10.15
N ASP A 151 7.28 -4.06 -10.90
CA ASP A 151 6.96 -3.07 -11.94
C ASP A 151 6.80 -1.66 -11.35
N MET A 152 6.14 -1.52 -10.20
CA MET A 152 6.01 -0.23 -9.53
C MET A 152 7.36 0.33 -9.09
N LYS A 153 8.28 -0.52 -8.64
CA LYS A 153 9.64 -0.11 -8.30
C LYS A 153 10.38 0.42 -9.54
N ALA A 154 10.32 -0.31 -10.66
CA ALA A 154 10.92 0.12 -11.92
C ALA A 154 10.33 1.46 -12.41
N VAL A 155 9.01 1.63 -12.29
CA VAL A 155 8.34 2.91 -12.62
C VAL A 155 8.81 4.04 -11.70
N ALA A 156 8.96 3.79 -10.40
CA ALA A 156 9.43 4.79 -9.46
C ALA A 156 10.89 5.22 -9.76
N GLU A 157 11.76 4.26 -10.06
CA GLU A 157 13.15 4.52 -10.48
C GLU A 157 13.18 5.34 -11.77
N PHE A 158 12.41 4.98 -12.78
CA PHE A 158 12.29 5.75 -14.02
C PHE A 158 11.77 7.17 -13.77
N GLN A 159 10.72 7.34 -12.98
CA GLN A 159 10.18 8.67 -12.64
C GLN A 159 11.21 9.53 -11.93
N ASN A 160 11.99 8.95 -11.00
CA ASN A 160 13.07 9.65 -10.32
C ASN A 160 14.16 10.09 -11.29
N ALA A 161 14.60 9.18 -12.17
CA ALA A 161 15.61 9.49 -13.19
C ALA A 161 15.15 10.62 -14.13
N VAL A 162 13.91 10.59 -14.60
CA VAL A 162 13.34 11.66 -15.44
C VAL A 162 13.30 12.99 -14.68
N LEU A 163 12.82 13.01 -13.44
CA LEU A 163 12.77 14.23 -12.64
C LEU A 163 14.16 14.77 -12.30
N GLU A 164 15.14 13.89 -12.13
CA GLU A 164 16.54 14.25 -11.92
C GLU A 164 17.14 14.88 -13.18
N ALA A 165 17.02 14.23 -14.34
CA ALA A 165 17.47 14.76 -15.62
C ALA A 165 16.84 16.13 -15.95
N ILE A 166 15.54 16.32 -15.69
CA ILE A 166 14.88 17.63 -15.86
C ILE A 166 15.48 18.65 -14.87
N GLY A 167 15.74 18.24 -13.63
CA GLY A 167 16.32 19.11 -12.61
C GLY A 167 17.76 19.54 -12.89
N GLU A 168 18.53 18.73 -13.61
CA GLU A 168 19.88 19.08 -14.09
C GLU A 168 19.83 20.20 -15.13
N VAL A 169 18.83 20.17 -16.02
CA VAL A 169 18.62 21.19 -17.05
C VAL A 169 18.00 22.47 -16.46
N ASP A 170 16.88 22.34 -15.75
CA ASP A 170 16.18 23.46 -15.11
C ASP A 170 15.32 23.00 -13.91
N HIS A 171 15.74 23.42 -12.72
CA HIS A 171 15.08 23.06 -11.46
C HIS A 171 13.69 23.69 -11.28
N ASP A 172 13.44 24.85 -11.88
CA ASP A 172 12.16 25.54 -11.79
C ASP A 172 11.14 24.86 -12.72
N VAL A 173 11.57 24.40 -13.90
CA VAL A 173 10.76 23.55 -14.79
C VAL A 173 10.35 22.25 -14.10
N ARG A 174 11.30 21.54 -13.46
CA ARG A 174 11.00 20.34 -12.65
C ARG A 174 9.92 20.61 -11.61
N THR A 175 10.04 21.72 -10.87
CA THR A 175 9.09 22.10 -9.82
C THR A 175 7.69 22.36 -10.39
N ARG A 176 7.60 23.12 -11.49
CA ARG A 176 6.32 23.42 -12.15
C ARG A 176 5.64 22.15 -12.66
N ILE A 177 6.40 21.20 -13.20
CA ILE A 177 5.89 19.89 -13.62
C ILE A 177 5.31 19.14 -12.41
N ILE A 178 6.04 19.06 -11.30
CA ILE A 178 5.57 18.39 -10.08
C ILE A 178 4.29 19.03 -9.54
N GLN A 179 4.22 20.37 -9.49
CA GLN A 179 3.03 21.09 -9.05
C GLN A 179 1.83 20.79 -9.95
N LYS A 180 2.02 20.82 -11.28
CA LYS A 180 0.97 20.51 -12.26
C LYS A 180 0.49 19.07 -12.17
N LEU A 181 1.39 18.11 -11.96
CA LEU A 181 1.02 16.70 -11.77
C LEU A 181 0.23 16.49 -10.46
N ASN A 182 0.64 17.15 -9.37
CA ASN A 182 -0.07 17.07 -8.10
C ASN A 182 -1.48 17.70 -8.17
N SER A 183 -1.63 18.85 -8.86
CA SER A 183 -2.93 19.50 -9.01
C SER A 183 -3.91 18.68 -9.85
N GLN A 184 -3.45 18.11 -10.98
CA GLN A 184 -4.27 17.20 -11.79
C GLN A 184 -4.70 15.94 -11.03
N ARG A 185 -3.86 15.45 -10.11
CA ARG A 185 -4.21 14.30 -9.27
C ARG A 185 -5.24 14.65 -8.21
N ALA A 186 -5.12 15.80 -7.55
CA ALA A 186 -6.09 16.26 -6.54
C ALA A 186 -7.50 16.39 -7.14
N ILE A 187 -7.59 16.91 -8.36
CA ILE A 187 -8.84 16.97 -9.12
C ILE A 187 -9.38 15.56 -9.39
N ARG A 188 -8.52 14.65 -9.89
CA ARG A 188 -8.93 13.25 -10.14
C ARG A 188 -9.35 12.50 -8.88
N SER A 189 -8.71 12.73 -7.73
CA SER A 189 -9.13 12.09 -6.48
C SER A 189 -10.46 12.65 -5.98
N ALA A 190 -10.67 13.96 -6.06
CA ALA A 190 -11.93 14.59 -5.67
C ALA A 190 -13.13 14.05 -6.48
N VAL A 191 -12.95 13.86 -7.79
CA VAL A 191 -13.97 13.30 -8.69
C VAL A 191 -14.24 11.81 -8.44
N ARG A 192 -13.29 11.06 -7.84
CA ARG A 192 -13.47 9.63 -7.54
C ARG A 192 -14.26 9.37 -6.25
N PHE A 193 -14.51 10.41 -5.45
CA PHE A 193 -15.26 10.35 -4.19
C PHE A 193 -16.61 11.11 -4.26
N SER A 194 -17.01 11.55 -5.46
CA SER A 194 -18.34 12.10 -5.80
C SER A 194 -19.09 11.12 -6.67
#